data_AF-A0A936WTS0-F1
#
_entry.id   AF-A0A936WTS0-F1
#
_cell.length_a   1.000
_cell.length_b   1.000
_cell.length_c   1.000
_cell.angle_alpha   90.00
_cell.angle_beta   90.00
_cell.angle_gamma   90.00
#
_symmetry.space_group_name_H-M   'P 1'
#
loop_
_entity.id
_entity.type
_entity.pdbx_description
1 polymer ?
#
loop_
_entity_poly.entity_id
_entity_poly.type
_entity_poly.pdbx_seq_one_letter_code
_entity_poly.pdbx_strand_id
1 'polypeptide(L)' 'MNDAQRVAGVIAQQLVRLGAGKRSLAARVVHYHHKESGRIFRFVTNNTKWSPTTVARIYRQRWDIEMLFKRIKQN' A
#
# COMPACT_ATOMS: atom_id res chain seq x y z
N MET A 1 -9.62 -15.91 -3.16
CA MET A 1 -9.50 -14.60 -2.48
C MET A 1 -9.77 -14.84 -1.00
N ASN A 2 -8.80 -14.66 -0.10
CA ASN A 2 -8.97 -15.02 1.32
C ASN A 2 -9.90 -14.03 2.05
N ASP A 3 -10.85 -14.54 2.84
CA ASP A 3 -11.80 -13.77 3.67
C ASP A 3 -11.15 -12.72 4.58
N ALA A 4 -9.95 -12.99 5.07
CA ALA A 4 -9.17 -12.05 5.89
C ALA A 4 -8.84 -10.72 5.17
N GLN A 5 -8.78 -10.72 3.83
CA GLN A 5 -8.45 -9.52 3.04
C GLN A 5 -9.67 -8.61 2.84
N ARG A 6 -10.88 -9.18 2.81
CA ARG A 6 -12.14 -8.44 2.71
C ARG A 6 -12.45 -7.68 4.00
N VAL A 7 -12.24 -8.32 5.14
CA VAL A 7 -12.41 -7.70 6.47
C VAL A 7 -11.45 -6.51 6.65
N ALA A 8 -10.23 -6.64 6.11
CA ALA A 8 -9.19 -5.63 6.22
C ALA A 8 -9.34 -4.44 5.26
N GLY A 9 -10.33 -4.40 4.36
CA GLY A 9 -10.56 -3.27 3.46
C GLY A 9 -9.75 -3.29 2.16
N VAL A 10 -9.12 -4.41 1.80
CA VAL A 10 -8.51 -4.56 0.47
C VAL A 10 -9.61 -4.80 -0.57
N ILE A 11 -9.78 -3.87 -1.50
CA ILE A 11 -10.81 -3.95 -2.54
C ILE A 11 -10.32 -4.80 -3.72
N ALA A 12 -9.09 -4.55 -4.16
CA ALA A 12 -8.53 -5.17 -5.35
C ALA A 12 -7.01 -5.16 -5.30
N GLN A 13 -6.42 -6.01 -6.13
CA GLN A 13 -4.99 -6.03 -6.40
C GLN A 13 -4.77 -6.36 -7.88
N GLN A 14 -3.74 -5.76 -8.48
CA GLN A 14 -3.40 -5.98 -9.88
C GLN A 14 -1.89 -6.05 -10.05
N LEU A 15 -1.41 -7.01 -10.84
CA LEU A 15 -0.02 -7.05 -11.27
C LEU A 15 0.15 -6.07 -12.44
N VAL A 16 1.15 -5.21 -12.35
CA VAL A 16 1.47 -4.19 -13.35
C VAL A 16 2.93 -4.29 -13.74
N ARG A 17 3.23 -3.96 -14.99
CA ARG A 17 4.62 -3.85 -15.47
C ARG A 17 4.96 -2.37 -15.55
N LEU A 18 5.92 -1.94 -14.74
CA LEU A 18 6.38 -0.55 -14.70
C LEU A 18 7.60 -0.39 -15.62
N GLY A 19 7.58 0.62 -16.49
CA GLY A 19 8.66 0.92 -17.43
C GLY A 19 8.50 0.29 -18.82
N ALA A 20 9.29 0.77 -19.78
CA ALA A 20 9.26 0.35 -21.18
C ALA A 20 10.52 -0.45 -21.58
N GLY A 21 10.37 -1.46 -22.44
CA GLY A 21 11.47 -2.26 -22.98
C GLY A 21 12.14 -3.21 -21.98
N LYS A 22 13.46 -3.43 -22.15
CA LYS A 22 14.26 -4.38 -21.35
C LYS A 22 14.37 -4.05 -19.86
N ARG A 23 14.04 -2.82 -19.43
CA ARG A 23 14.09 -2.37 -18.02
C ARG A 23 12.73 -2.41 -17.32
N SER A 24 11.78 -3.19 -17.85
CA SER A 24 10.46 -3.30 -17.25
C SER A 24 10.49 -4.08 -15.95
N LEU A 25 9.95 -3.50 -14.88
CA LEU A 25 9.87 -4.08 -13.54
C LEU A 25 8.46 -4.62 -13.29
N ALA A 26 8.36 -5.87 -12.86
CA ALA A 26 7.10 -6.40 -12.35
C ALA A 26 6.78 -5.76 -10.99
N ALA A 27 5.63 -5.13 -10.89
CA ALA A 27 5.11 -4.55 -9.67
C ALA A 27 3.65 -4.97 -9.46
N ARG A 28 3.12 -4.62 -8.31
CA ARG A 28 1.77 -4.93 -7.89
C ARG A 28 1.14 -3.68 -7.32
N VAL A 29 -0.07 -3.37 -7.78
CA VAL A 29 -0.91 -2.31 -7.25
C VAL A 29 -1.92 -2.93 -6.30
N VAL A 30 -2.04 -2.37 -5.11
CA VAL A 30 -3.01 -2.76 -4.09
C VAL A 30 -3.97 -1.61 -3.87
N HIS A 31 -5.26 -1.85 -4.08
CA HIS A 31 -6.34 -0.91 -3.78
C HIS A 31 -6.88 -1.18 -2.38
N TYR A 32 -6.74 -0.18 -1.51
CA TYR A 32 -7.12 -0.26 -0.11
C TYR A 32 -8.15 0.81 0.22
N HIS A 33 -9.30 0.40 0.76
CA HIS A 33 -10.32 1.28 1.26
C HIS A 33 -10.06 1.60 2.74
N HIS A 34 -9.78 2.87 3.03
CA HIS A 34 -9.67 3.30 4.41
C HIS A 34 -11.04 3.66 4.96
N LYS A 35 -11.60 2.79 5.79
CA LYS A 35 -12.96 2.95 6.35
C LYS A 35 -13.14 4.26 7.13
N GLU A 36 -12.13 4.70 7.87
CA GLU A 36 -12.24 5.89 8.74
C GLU A 36 -12.23 7.20 7.95
N SER A 37 -11.51 7.27 6.82
CA SER A 37 -11.46 8.49 6.01
C SER A 37 -12.36 8.44 4.76
N GLY A 38 -12.95 7.27 4.45
CA GLY A 38 -13.71 7.04 3.22
C GLY A 38 -12.88 7.10 1.94
N ARG A 39 -11.54 7.19 2.03
CA ARG A 39 -10.64 7.36 0.88
C ARG A 39 -10.11 6.03 0.40
N ILE A 40 -10.00 5.89 -0.93
CA ILE A 40 -9.35 4.76 -1.58
C ILE A 40 -7.89 5.12 -1.82
N PHE A 41 -6.98 4.32 -1.25
CA PHE A 41 -5.55 4.41 -1.46
C PHE A 41 -5.09 3.36 -2.46
N ARG A 42 -4.12 3.73 -3.30
CA ARG A 42 -3.46 2.82 -4.23
C ARG A 42 -1.98 2.73 -3.85
N PHE A 43 -1.55 1.55 -3.44
CA PHE A 43 -0.16 1.29 -3.06
C PHE A 43 0.52 0.48 -4.16
N VAL A 44 1.71 0.90 -4.56
CA VAL A 44 2.54 0.18 -5.54
C VAL A 44 3.65 -0.54 -4.79
N THR A 45 3.77 -1.85 -4.97
CA THR A 45 4.80 -2.65 -4.33
C THR A 45 5.49 -3.56 -5.35
N ASN A 46 6.80 -3.72 -5.21
CA ASN A 46 7.56 -4.74 -5.94
C ASN A 46 7.44 -6.13 -5.28
N ASN A 47 6.87 -6.20 -4.07
CA ASN A 47 6.78 -7.43 -3.30
C ASN A 47 5.46 -8.15 -3.54
N THR A 48 5.54 -9.29 -4.22
CA THR A 48 4.40 -10.16 -4.52
C THR A 48 4.12 -11.21 -3.44
N LYS A 49 5.07 -11.45 -2.53
CA LYS A 49 4.94 -12.47 -1.47
C LYS A 49 4.05 -12.02 -0.32
N TRP A 50 4.01 -10.71 -0.05
CA TRP A 50 3.26 -10.18 1.08
C TRP A 50 1.77 -10.04 0.80
N SER A 51 0.97 -10.19 1.85
CA SER A 51 -0.47 -9.93 1.75
C SER A 51 -0.71 -8.44 1.46
N PRO A 52 -1.74 -8.09 0.66
CA PRO A 52 -2.07 -6.70 0.37
C PRO A 52 -2.42 -5.91 1.64
N THR A 53 -2.97 -6.58 2.66
CA THR A 53 -3.20 -6.00 4.00
C THR A 53 -1.90 -5.60 4.69
N THR A 54 -0.88 -6.46 4.63
CA THR A 54 0.45 -6.17 5.20
C THR A 54 1.06 -4.95 4.54
N VAL A 55 0.97 -4.85 3.21
CA VAL A 55 1.45 -3.69 2.46
C VAL A 55 0.73 -2.42 2.92
N ALA A 56 -0.60 -2.43 2.99
CA ALA A 56 -1.38 -1.27 3.46
C ALA A 56 -1.00 -0.85 4.90
N ARG A 57 -0.73 -1.81 5.79
CA ARG A 57 -0.29 -1.53 7.16
C ARG A 57 1.09 -0.87 7.21
N ILE A 58 2.04 -1.33 6.41
CA ILE A 58 3.37 -0.71 6.30
C ILE A 58 3.27 0.73 5.80
N TYR A 59 2.41 0.96 4.80
CA TYR A 59 2.16 2.32 4.30
C TYR A 59 1.50 3.23 5.34
N ARG A 60 0.65 2.71 6.23
CA ARG A 60 0.16 3.46 7.39
C ARG A 60 1.28 3.83 8.36
N GLN A 61 2.13 2.87 8.74
CA GLN A 61 3.26 3.11 9.65
C GLN A 61 4.22 4.18 9.11
N ARG A 62 4.37 4.27 7.78
CA ARG A 62 5.16 5.33 7.14
C ARG A 62 4.60 6.74 7.41
N TRP A 63 3.28 6.91 7.50
CA TRP A 63 2.67 8.20 7.84
C TRP A 63 2.95 8.60 9.30
N ASP A 64 2.95 7.63 10.21
CA ASP A 64 3.26 7.88 11.62
C ASP A 64 4.71 8.37 11.79
N ILE A 65 5.64 7.79 11.02
CA ILE A 65 7.04 8.24 10.97
C ILE A 65 7.14 9.69 10.47
N GLU A 66 6.36 10.07 9.44
CA GLU A 66 6.34 11.45 8.94
C GLU A 66 5.86 12.44 10.01
N MET A 67 4.84 12.08 10.78
CA MET A 67 4.36 12.89 11.90
C MET A 67 5.39 13.01 13.02
N LEU A 68 6.12 11.93 13.32
CA LEU A 68 7.22 11.97 14.29
C LEU A 68 8.30 12.98 13.86
N PHE A 69 8.76 12.91 12.61
CA PHE A 69 9.77 13.85 12.10
C PHE A 69 9.27 15.30 12.07
N LYS A 70 7.98 15.53 11.77
CA LYS A 70 7.39 16.87 11.88
C LYS A 70 7.47 17.41 13.31
N ARG A 71 7.11 16.60 14.31
CA ARG A 71 7.19 16.99 15.73
C ARG A 71 8.62 17.27 16.18
N ILE A 72 9.59 16.44 15.78
CA ILE A 72 11.01 16.62 16.16
C ILE A 72 11.57 17.94 15.62
N LYS A 73 11.20 18.34 14.39
CA LYS A 73 11.70 19.59 13.77
C LYS A 73 10.99 20.85 14.24
N GLN A 74 9.85 20.71 14.93
CA GLN A 74 9.06 21.83 15.43
C GLN A 74 9.49 22.29 16.83
N ASN A 75 10.24 21.45 17.55
CA ASN A 75 10.94 21.79 18.80
C ASN A 75 12.37 22.26 18.50
#